data_AF-A0A9E2LB05-F1
#
_entry.id   AF-A0A9E2LB05-F1
#
_cell.length_a   1.000
_cell.length_b   1.000
_cell.length_c   1.000
_cell.angle_alpha   90.00
_cell.angle_beta   90.00
_cell.angle_gamma   90.00
#
_symmetry.space_group_name_H-M   'P 1'
#
loop_
_entity.id
_entity.type
_entity.pdbx_description
1 polymer ?
#
loop_
_entity_poly.entity_id
_entity_poly.type
_entity_poly.pdbx_seq_one_letter_code
_entity_poly.pdbx_strand_id
1 'polypeptide(L)'
;MLIHLSSWPEIDARLKTTRTVVVPIGSNEQHGPTGLLGTDWMCPEIIAHAAEKQDESLVVAPTFNIGMAQHHLAFAGTISLRPSTFMAAITDWVSSLSRHGFERIYFLNGHGGNVATIEATFAELYAEWSFVEEQPPFVLKLKNWWDLPGVNSLCNRIFPTGHGMHATPSEIAVTQAA
;
A
#
# COMPACT_ATOMS: atom_id res chain seq x y z
N MET A 1 -12.57 5.86 -8.42
CA MET A 1 -11.77 6.33 -9.56
C MET A 1 -10.34 5.79 -9.50
N LEU A 2 -9.83 5.15 -10.56
CA LEU A 2 -8.44 4.70 -10.66
C LEU A 2 -7.58 5.73 -11.43
N ILE A 3 -6.50 6.24 -10.82
CA ILE A 3 -5.69 7.32 -11.41
C ILE A 3 -5.08 6.90 -12.76
N HIS A 4 -4.56 5.68 -12.88
CA HIS A 4 -3.90 5.20 -14.11
C HIS A 4 -4.85 4.98 -15.31
N LEU A 5 -6.17 4.97 -15.07
CA LEU A 5 -7.20 4.89 -16.11
C LEU A 5 -7.96 6.21 -16.29
N SER A 6 -7.44 7.31 -15.73
CA SER A 6 -8.08 8.63 -15.79
C SER A 6 -7.20 9.61 -16.55
N SER A 7 -7.83 10.56 -17.23
CA SER A 7 -7.18 11.74 -17.77
C SER A 7 -6.96 12.80 -16.69
N TRP A 8 -5.95 13.68 -16.88
CA TRP A 8 -5.65 14.72 -15.89
C TRP A 8 -6.82 15.70 -15.63
N PRO A 9 -7.70 16.07 -16.59
CA PRO A 9 -8.86 16.92 -16.29
C PRO A 9 -9.90 16.23 -15.41
N GLU A 10 -10.04 14.90 -15.53
CA GLU A 10 -10.95 14.14 -14.65
C GLU A 10 -10.44 14.14 -13.21
N ILE A 11 -9.11 14.06 -13.03
CA ILE A 11 -8.48 14.17 -11.71
C ILE A 11 -8.69 15.57 -11.11
N ASP A 12 -8.47 16.62 -11.89
CA ASP A 12 -8.73 18.01 -11.46
C ASP A 12 -10.20 18.22 -11.06
N ALA A 13 -11.14 17.62 -11.80
CA ALA A 13 -12.54 17.66 -11.45
C ALA A 13 -12.82 16.90 -10.14
N ARG A 14 -12.22 15.73 -9.96
CA ARG A 14 -12.39 14.89 -8.76
C ARG A 14 -11.87 15.59 -7.50
N LEU A 15 -10.75 16.30 -7.58
CA LEU A 15 -10.14 17.05 -6.47
C LEU A 15 -11.04 18.13 -5.85
N LYS A 16 -12.12 18.53 -6.54
CA LYS A 16 -13.16 19.44 -6.02
C LYS A 16 -14.11 18.76 -5.03
N THR A 17 -14.13 17.42 -5.01
CA THR A 17 -15.07 16.62 -4.21
C THR A 17 -14.39 15.73 -3.18
N THR A 18 -13.15 15.31 -3.43
CA THR A 18 -12.35 14.51 -2.50
C THR A 18 -10.88 14.91 -2.60
N ARG A 19 -10.22 14.90 -1.45
CA ARG A 19 -8.76 15.15 -1.33
C ARG A 19 -8.05 13.96 -0.70
N THR A 20 -8.72 12.81 -0.71
CA THR A 20 -8.23 11.53 -0.19
C THR A 20 -7.80 10.63 -1.34
N VAL A 21 -6.64 9.99 -1.23
CA VAL A 21 -6.16 8.98 -2.17
C VAL A 21 -5.67 7.75 -1.40
N VAL A 22 -6.03 6.57 -1.90
CA VAL A 22 -5.52 5.29 -1.44
C VAL A 22 -4.36 4.87 -2.34
N VAL A 23 -3.22 4.54 -1.74
CA VAL A 23 -2.03 4.01 -2.42
C VAL A 23 -1.90 2.53 -2.05
N PRO A 24 -2.27 1.59 -2.94
CA PRO A 24 -1.90 0.19 -2.75
C PRO A 24 -0.38 0.06 -2.79
N ILE A 25 0.20 -0.60 -1.79
CA ILE A 25 1.66 -0.75 -1.67
C ILE A 25 2.00 -2.15 -1.18
N GLY A 26 3.00 -2.78 -1.79
CA GLY A 26 3.34 -4.17 -1.52
C GLY A 26 4.79 -4.50 -1.82
N SER A 27 5.02 -5.73 -2.30
CA SER A 27 6.34 -6.31 -2.56
C SER A 27 6.26 -7.35 -3.66
N ASN A 28 7.40 -7.61 -4.30
CA ASN A 28 7.56 -8.69 -5.27
C ASN A 28 8.57 -9.70 -4.73
N GLU A 29 8.07 -10.74 -4.06
CA GLU A 29 8.85 -11.69 -3.27
C GLU A 29 8.26 -13.09 -3.26
N GLN A 30 9.11 -14.09 -3.01
CA GLN A 30 8.70 -15.49 -2.92
C GLN A 30 7.56 -15.67 -1.91
N HIS A 31 6.58 -16.52 -2.23
CA HIS A 31 5.46 -16.88 -1.35
C HIS A 31 5.33 -18.41 -1.28
N GLY A 32 6.45 -19.07 -1.00
CA GLY A 32 6.55 -20.53 -1.01
C GLY A 32 6.30 -21.15 -2.39
N PRO A 33 6.09 -22.48 -2.45
CA PRO A 33 5.98 -23.21 -3.72
C PRO A 33 4.72 -22.92 -4.54
N THR A 34 3.67 -22.36 -3.92
CA THR A 34 2.34 -22.21 -4.53
C THR A 34 1.85 -20.77 -4.60
N GLY A 35 2.44 -19.85 -3.83
CA GLY A 35 2.06 -18.44 -3.85
C GLY A 35 2.68 -17.69 -5.01
N LEU A 36 2.00 -16.64 -5.47
CA LEU A 36 2.49 -15.78 -6.54
C LEU A 36 3.57 -14.82 -5.99
N LEU A 37 4.59 -14.52 -6.80
CA LEU A 37 5.62 -13.54 -6.43
C LEU A 37 5.04 -12.14 -6.14
N GLY A 38 3.90 -11.81 -6.74
CA GLY A 38 3.24 -10.51 -6.58
C GLY A 38 2.21 -10.43 -5.46
N THR A 39 2.09 -11.47 -4.61
CA THR A 39 1.01 -11.59 -3.62
C THR A 39 0.83 -10.31 -2.79
N ASP A 40 1.93 -9.71 -2.35
CA ASP A 40 1.89 -8.54 -1.46
C ASP A 40 1.44 -7.25 -2.13
N TRP A 41 1.67 -7.07 -3.43
CA TRP A 41 1.14 -5.89 -4.14
C TRP A 41 -0.22 -6.17 -4.76
N MET A 42 -0.51 -7.42 -5.13
CA MET A 42 -1.80 -7.85 -5.67
C MET A 42 -2.91 -7.74 -4.61
N CYS A 43 -2.69 -8.25 -3.39
CA CYS A 43 -3.71 -8.21 -2.34
C CYS A 43 -4.28 -6.80 -2.07
N PRO A 44 -3.46 -5.78 -1.74
CA PRO A 44 -3.96 -4.43 -1.52
C PRO A 44 -4.53 -3.78 -2.79
N GLU A 45 -4.02 -4.11 -3.98
CA GLU A 45 -4.59 -3.62 -5.25
C GLU A 45 -6.00 -4.16 -5.48
N ILE A 46 -6.19 -5.48 -5.36
CA ILE A 46 -7.47 -6.17 -5.47
C ILE A 46 -8.48 -5.57 -4.49
N ILE A 47 -8.07 -5.40 -3.23
CA ILE A 47 -8.93 -4.83 -2.17
C ILE A 47 -9.29 -3.38 -2.47
N ALA A 48 -8.33 -2.55 -2.87
CA ALA A 48 -8.57 -1.14 -3.18
C ALA A 48 -9.48 -0.98 -4.41
N HIS A 49 -9.28 -1.77 -5.46
CA HIS A 49 -10.13 -1.77 -6.64
C HIS A 49 -11.54 -2.28 -6.33
N ALA A 50 -11.68 -3.31 -5.50
CA ALA A 50 -12.99 -3.81 -5.07
C ALA A 50 -13.75 -2.77 -4.23
N ALA A 51 -13.06 -2.04 -3.35
CA ALA A 51 -13.65 -0.95 -2.57
C ALA A 51 -14.05 0.23 -3.46
N GLU A 52 -13.20 0.60 -4.42
CA GLU A 52 -13.48 1.69 -5.38
C GLU A 52 -14.72 1.41 -6.24
N LYS A 53 -14.96 0.15 -6.63
CA LYS A 53 -16.19 -0.23 -7.33
C LYS A 53 -17.46 -0.09 -6.47
N GLN A 54 -17.32 -0.10 -5.15
CA GLN A 54 -18.45 0.06 -4.22
C GLN A 54 -18.64 1.52 -3.78
N ASP A 55 -17.58 2.33 -3.85
CA ASP A 55 -17.59 3.74 -3.49
C ASP A 55 -16.83 4.56 -4.54
N GLU A 56 -17.60 5.16 -5.45
CA GLU A 56 -17.08 5.99 -6.54
C GLU A 56 -16.34 7.25 -6.06
N SER A 57 -16.45 7.61 -4.77
CA SER A 57 -15.70 8.72 -4.17
C SER A 57 -14.24 8.38 -3.87
N LEU A 58 -13.90 7.08 -3.82
CA LEU A 58 -12.53 6.64 -3.59
C LEU A 58 -11.65 6.93 -4.81
N VAL A 59 -10.48 7.50 -4.57
CA VAL A 59 -9.43 7.65 -5.58
C VAL A 59 -8.30 6.69 -5.23
N VAL A 60 -7.90 5.86 -6.20
CA VAL A 60 -6.83 4.87 -6.01
C VAL A 60 -5.67 5.23 -6.94
N ALA A 61 -4.49 5.43 -6.34
CA ALA A 61 -3.24 5.64 -7.05
C ALA A 61 -2.77 4.34 -7.73
N PRO A 62 -1.81 4.42 -8.67
CA PRO A 62 -1.15 3.21 -9.16
C PRO A 62 -0.53 2.41 -8.00
N THR A 63 -0.47 1.09 -8.14
CA THR A 63 0.12 0.23 -7.11
C THR A 63 1.63 0.41 -7.04
N PHE A 64 2.16 0.66 -5.85
CA PHE A 64 3.59 0.65 -5.58
C PHE A 64 4.02 -0.80 -5.33
N ASN A 65 4.49 -1.45 -6.38
CA ASN A 65 4.63 -2.90 -6.45
C ASN A 65 5.97 -3.48 -5.96
N ILE A 66 7.02 -2.67 -5.79
CA ILE A 66 8.33 -3.12 -5.29
C ILE A 66 8.62 -2.46 -3.94
N GLY A 67 8.74 -3.28 -2.88
CA GLY A 67 8.97 -2.83 -1.51
C GLY A 67 10.35 -3.21 -0.96
N MET A 68 10.42 -3.33 0.36
CA MET A 68 11.60 -3.72 1.15
C MET A 68 11.52 -5.21 1.52
N ALA A 69 12.17 -6.07 0.72
CA ALA A 69 12.09 -7.53 0.80
C ALA A 69 13.47 -8.23 0.87
N GLN A 70 14.47 -7.56 1.46
CA GLN A 70 15.87 -8.05 1.48
C GLN A 70 15.99 -9.46 2.08
N HIS A 71 15.14 -9.80 3.04
CA HIS A 71 15.12 -11.12 3.69
C HIS A 71 14.63 -12.26 2.77
N HIS A 72 14.05 -11.95 1.60
CA HIS A 72 13.59 -12.91 0.60
C HIS A 72 14.53 -13.08 -0.60
N LEU A 73 15.69 -12.41 -0.62
CA LEU A 73 16.62 -12.42 -1.77
C LEU A 73 17.33 -13.76 -2.02
N ALA A 74 17.25 -14.71 -1.08
CA ALA A 74 17.74 -16.07 -1.29
C ALA A 74 16.91 -16.88 -2.31
N PHE A 75 15.75 -16.36 -2.72
CA PHE A 75 14.81 -17.01 -3.63
C PHE A 75 14.71 -16.23 -4.95
N ALA A 76 14.82 -16.95 -6.06
CA ALA A 76 14.79 -16.36 -7.40
C ALA A 76 13.44 -15.66 -7.68
N GLY A 77 13.50 -14.50 -8.32
CA GLY A 77 12.32 -13.69 -8.66
C GLY A 77 11.99 -12.59 -7.65
N THR A 78 12.55 -12.63 -6.42
CA THR A 78 12.42 -11.52 -5.47
C THR A 78 13.13 -10.25 -6.00
N ILE A 79 12.43 -9.12 -5.96
CA ILE A 79 12.98 -7.79 -6.29
C ILE A 79 12.75 -6.90 -5.08
N SER A 80 13.81 -6.25 -4.59
CA SER A 80 13.77 -5.52 -3.33
C SER A 80 14.51 -4.20 -3.43
N LEU A 81 13.89 -3.15 -2.91
CA LEU A 81 14.55 -1.87 -2.67
C LEU A 81 15.34 -1.93 -1.35
N ARG A 82 16.42 -1.15 -1.28
CA ARG A 82 17.03 -0.82 0.02
C ARG A 82 16.05 0.06 0.79
N PRO A 83 16.02 0.02 2.14
CA PRO A 83 15.17 0.89 2.93
C PRO A 83 15.28 2.37 2.52
N SER A 84 16.49 2.91 2.40
CA SER A 84 16.70 4.31 1.99
C SER A 84 16.17 4.65 0.59
N THR A 85 16.23 3.71 -0.35
CA THR A 85 15.67 3.91 -1.70
C THR A 85 14.15 3.85 -1.69
N PHE A 86 13.57 2.98 -0.86
CA PHE A 86 12.13 2.91 -0.67
C PHE A 86 11.58 4.17 0.01
N MET A 87 12.27 4.68 1.03
CA MET A 87 11.94 5.95 1.68
C MET A 87 11.93 7.10 0.66
N ALA A 88 13.01 7.25 -0.13
CA ALA A 88 13.10 8.30 -1.13
C ALA A 88 11.95 8.24 -2.16
N ALA A 89 11.59 7.04 -2.62
CA ALA A 89 10.48 6.86 -3.55
C ALA A 89 9.12 7.21 -2.92
N ILE A 90 8.87 6.82 -1.66
CA ILE A 90 7.64 7.21 -0.95
C ILE A 90 7.58 8.73 -0.77
N THR A 91 8.71 9.38 -0.44
CA THR A 91 8.82 10.85 -0.36
C THR A 91 8.42 11.53 -1.67
N ASP A 92 8.91 11.04 -2.81
CA ASP A 92 8.56 11.59 -4.13
C ASP A 92 7.08 11.41 -4.45
N TRP A 93 6.49 10.27 -4.07
CA TRP A 93 5.06 10.00 -4.23
C TRP A 93 4.19 10.95 -3.39
N VAL A 94 4.50 11.08 -2.10
CA VAL A 94 3.79 12.00 -1.19
C VAL A 94 3.89 13.43 -1.70
N SER A 95 5.08 13.88 -2.07
CA SER A 95 5.32 15.23 -2.57
C SER A 95 4.54 15.51 -3.85
N SER A 96 4.51 14.54 -4.78
CA SER A 96 3.77 14.68 -6.04
C SER A 96 2.26 14.72 -5.80
N LEU A 97 1.72 13.79 -5.02
CA LEU A 97 0.30 13.74 -4.70
C LEU A 97 -0.15 14.99 -3.93
N SER A 98 0.63 15.44 -2.95
CA SER A 98 0.33 16.65 -2.19
C SER A 98 0.39 17.90 -3.06
N ARG A 99 1.37 18.01 -3.97
CA ARG A 99 1.46 19.11 -4.94
C ARG A 99 0.20 19.24 -5.80
N HIS A 100 -0.42 18.12 -6.16
CA HIS A 100 -1.68 18.12 -6.92
C HIS A 100 -2.93 18.39 -6.07
N GLY A 101 -2.80 18.41 -4.73
CA GLY A 101 -3.89 18.76 -3.82
C GLY A 101 -4.50 17.58 -3.08
N PHE A 102 -3.88 16.40 -3.09
CA PHE A 102 -4.27 15.34 -2.15
C PHE A 102 -3.75 15.68 -0.75
N GLU A 103 -4.65 15.71 0.22
CA GLU A 103 -4.38 16.07 1.61
C GLU A 103 -4.39 14.85 2.54
N ARG A 104 -5.00 13.75 2.11
CA ARG A 104 -5.12 12.51 2.90
C ARG A 104 -4.61 11.36 2.05
N ILE A 105 -3.40 10.88 2.35
CA ILE A 105 -2.74 9.81 1.61
C ILE A 105 -2.73 8.55 2.47
N TYR A 106 -3.49 7.56 2.05
CA TYR A 106 -3.69 6.31 2.77
C TYR A 106 -2.95 5.18 2.07
N PHE A 107 -1.86 4.70 2.68
CA PHE A 107 -1.11 3.56 2.20
C PHE A 107 -1.75 2.26 2.70
N LEU A 108 -2.37 1.52 1.78
CA LEU A 108 -2.90 0.19 2.03
C LEU A 108 -1.82 -0.84 1.72
N ASN A 109 -1.20 -1.36 2.78
CA ASN A 109 -0.01 -2.20 2.68
C ASN A 109 -0.33 -3.69 2.66
N GLY A 110 0.40 -4.42 1.82
CA GLY A 110 0.36 -5.87 1.73
C GLY A 110 1.65 -6.60 2.12
N HIS A 111 2.71 -5.91 2.52
CA HIS A 111 3.96 -6.56 2.95
C HIS A 111 4.40 -6.16 4.36
N GLY A 112 4.58 -7.11 5.26
CA GLY A 112 5.09 -6.85 6.62
C GLY A 112 6.47 -6.17 6.63
N GLY A 113 7.36 -6.51 5.69
CA GLY A 113 8.70 -5.94 5.58
C GLY A 113 8.72 -4.44 5.28
N ASN A 114 7.64 -3.89 4.72
CA ASN A 114 7.54 -2.46 4.41
C ASN A 114 7.28 -1.58 5.65
N VAL A 115 6.63 -2.12 6.68
CA VAL A 115 6.02 -1.32 7.78
C VAL A 115 7.01 -0.36 8.41
N ALA A 116 8.15 -0.87 8.89
CA ALA A 116 9.15 -0.05 9.57
C ALA A 116 9.72 1.05 8.66
N THR A 117 9.91 0.76 7.37
CA THR A 117 10.46 1.74 6.43
C THR A 117 9.42 2.81 6.07
N ILE A 118 8.15 2.45 5.91
CA ILE A 118 7.06 3.40 5.66
C ILE A 118 6.88 4.33 6.87
N GLU A 119 6.83 3.78 8.08
CA GLU A 119 6.69 4.58 9.31
C GLU A 119 7.87 5.53 9.53
N ALA A 120 9.09 5.05 9.27
CA ALA A 120 10.28 5.91 9.29
C ALA A 120 10.20 7.02 8.23
N THR A 121 9.70 6.73 7.03
CA THR A 121 9.51 7.74 5.98
C THR A 121 8.49 8.80 6.41
N PHE A 122 7.38 8.40 7.04
CA PHE A 122 6.39 9.36 7.52
C PHE A 122 6.99 10.27 8.59
N ALA A 123 7.76 9.72 9.54
CA ALA A 123 8.45 10.51 10.55
C ALA A 123 9.41 11.52 9.91
N GLU A 124 10.20 11.10 8.90
CA GLU A 124 11.13 11.97 8.16
C GLU A 124 10.38 13.11 7.45
N LEU A 125 9.30 12.79 6.73
CA LEU A 125 8.46 13.77 6.04
C LEU A 125 7.86 14.79 6.99
N TYR A 126 7.36 14.36 8.16
CA TYR A 126 6.83 15.29 9.15
C TYR A 126 7.92 16.10 9.86
N ALA A 127 9.15 15.58 9.94
CA ALA A 127 10.27 16.28 10.57
C ALA A 127 10.54 17.61 9.84
N GLU A 128 10.52 17.62 8.51
CA GLU A 128 10.72 18.81 7.68
C GLU A 128 9.80 19.98 8.07
N TRP A 129 8.54 19.68 8.41
CA TRP A 129 7.54 20.67 8.82
C TRP A 129 7.68 21.05 10.29
N SER A 130 8.00 20.07 11.15
CA SER A 130 8.19 20.29 12.59
C SER A 130 9.37 21.22 12.90
N PHE A 131 10.46 21.14 12.13
CA PHE A 131 11.65 21.98 12.32
C PHE A 131 11.43 23.44 11.96
N VAL A 132 10.44 23.74 11.10
CA VAL A 132 10.09 25.10 10.69
C VAL A 132 8.80 25.61 11.35
N GLU A 133 8.25 24.85 12.30
CA GLU A 133 7.00 25.16 13.02
C GLU A 133 5.77 25.35 12.10
N GLU A 134 5.73 24.66 10.96
CA GLU A 134 4.61 24.70 10.02
C GLU A 134 3.80 23.39 10.04
N GLN A 135 2.56 23.45 9.53
CA GLN A 135 1.71 22.27 9.38
C GLN A 135 1.89 21.68 7.98
N PRO A 136 2.11 20.36 7.83
CA PRO A 136 2.19 19.74 6.53
C PRO A 136 0.84 19.87 5.79
N PRO A 137 0.85 20.04 4.45
CA PRO A 137 -0.36 20.08 3.62
C PRO A 137 -0.97 18.68 3.39
N PHE A 138 -0.52 17.67 4.14
CA PHE A 138 -0.94 16.28 4.00
C PHE A 138 -0.99 15.56 5.36
N VAL A 139 -1.81 14.52 5.39
CA VAL A 139 -1.88 13.52 6.46
C VAL A 139 -1.65 12.15 5.84
N LEU A 140 -0.65 11.45 6.36
CA LEU A 140 -0.24 10.11 5.94
C LEU A 140 -0.78 9.07 6.91
N LYS A 141 -1.35 7.99 6.37
CA LYS A 141 -1.80 6.84 7.14
C LYS A 141 -1.32 5.55 6.52
N LEU A 142 -0.71 4.68 7.32
CA LEU A 142 -0.41 3.30 6.97
C LEU A 142 -1.49 2.40 7.57
N LYS A 143 -1.97 1.45 6.78
CA LYS A 143 -2.78 0.33 7.26
C LYS A 143 -2.43 -0.93 6.48
N ASN A 144 -2.16 -2.01 7.20
CA ASN A 144 -2.04 -3.32 6.58
C ASN A 144 -3.42 -3.91 6.32
N TRP A 145 -3.64 -4.54 5.17
CA TRP A 145 -4.97 -5.05 4.82
C TRP A 145 -5.45 -6.14 5.80
N TRP A 146 -4.54 -6.95 6.36
CA TRP A 146 -4.87 -7.96 7.37
C TRP A 146 -5.32 -7.37 8.71
N ASP A 147 -4.98 -6.12 9.01
CA ASP A 147 -5.42 -5.41 10.21
C ASP A 147 -6.79 -4.75 10.03
N LEU A 148 -7.44 -4.90 8.87
CA LEU A 148 -8.79 -4.39 8.66
C LEU A 148 -9.80 -5.14 9.55
N PRO A 149 -10.84 -4.46 10.04
CA PRO A 149 -11.83 -5.07 10.93
C PRO A 149 -12.42 -6.35 10.33
N GLY A 150 -12.39 -7.44 11.10
CA GLY A 150 -12.96 -8.72 10.71
C GLY A 150 -12.03 -9.66 9.92
N VAL A 151 -10.91 -9.18 9.36
CA VAL A 151 -10.01 -10.04 8.57
C VAL A 151 -9.35 -11.11 9.44
N ASN A 152 -8.70 -10.71 10.53
CA ASN A 152 -8.07 -11.68 11.45
C ASN A 152 -9.08 -12.66 12.07
N SER A 153 -10.29 -12.21 12.41
CA SER A 153 -11.32 -13.11 12.96
C SER A 153 -11.87 -14.08 11.91
N LEU A 154 -11.87 -13.71 10.64
CA LEU A 154 -12.19 -14.61 9.53
C LEU A 154 -11.07 -15.61 9.29
N CYS A 155 -9.82 -15.15 9.24
CA CYS A 155 -8.64 -16.02 9.05
C CYS A 155 -8.55 -17.07 10.15
N ASN A 156 -8.70 -16.67 11.42
CA ASN A 156 -8.69 -17.60 12.56
C ASN A 156 -9.84 -18.61 12.54
N ARG A 157 -10.97 -18.27 11.91
CA ARG A 157 -12.12 -19.17 11.79
C ARG A 157 -11.93 -20.20 10.69
N ILE A 158 -11.38 -19.78 9.54
CA ILE A 158 -11.19 -20.64 8.37
C ILE A 158 -9.91 -21.49 8.51
N PHE A 159 -8.86 -20.90 9.09
CA PHE A 159 -7.53 -21.50 9.29
C PHE A 159 -7.15 -21.45 10.78
N PRO A 160 -7.85 -22.21 11.66
CA PRO A 160 -7.62 -22.17 13.10
C PRO A 160 -6.21 -22.65 13.51
N THR A 161 -5.54 -23.38 12.63
CA THR A 161 -4.13 -23.78 12.77
C THR A 161 -3.41 -23.61 11.43
N GLY A 162 -2.11 -23.34 11.48
CA GLY A 162 -1.27 -23.29 10.27
C GLY A 162 -1.48 -22.07 9.38
N HIS A 163 -2.14 -21.01 9.84
CA HIS A 163 -2.26 -19.75 9.08
C HIS A 163 -0.89 -19.10 8.83
N GLY A 164 -0.03 -19.06 9.86
CA GLY A 164 1.34 -18.57 9.72
C GLY A 164 1.45 -17.04 9.65
N MET A 165 2.53 -16.54 9.06
CA MET A 165 2.82 -15.09 8.92
C MET A 165 3.30 -14.69 7.52
N HIS A 166 3.57 -15.65 6.64
CA HIS A 166 4.05 -15.45 5.28
C HIS A 166 3.75 -16.70 4.45
N ALA A 167 3.42 -16.53 3.16
CA ALA A 167 2.76 -17.56 2.35
C ALA A 167 1.49 -18.11 3.02
N THR A 168 0.74 -17.24 3.68
CA THR A 168 -0.47 -17.58 4.43
C THR A 168 -1.57 -18.09 3.49
N PRO A 169 -2.44 -18.99 3.94
CA PRO A 169 -3.55 -19.43 3.10
C PRO A 169 -4.54 -18.28 2.81
N SER A 170 -4.59 -17.22 3.62
CA SER A 170 -5.48 -16.07 3.37
C SER A 170 -5.01 -15.18 2.23
N GLU A 171 -3.73 -14.84 2.14
CA GLU A 171 -3.22 -14.00 1.04
C GLU A 171 -3.24 -14.77 -0.29
N ILE A 172 -2.96 -16.08 -0.25
CA ILE A 172 -3.14 -16.96 -1.41
C ILE A 172 -4.61 -17.00 -1.83
N ALA A 173 -5.55 -17.11 -0.88
CA ALA A 173 -6.98 -17.09 -1.21
C ALA A 173 -7.43 -15.77 -1.85
N VAL A 174 -6.91 -14.61 -1.40
CA VAL A 174 -7.20 -13.31 -2.02
C VAL A 174 -6.73 -13.28 -3.48
N THR A 175 -5.50 -13.72 -3.74
CA THR A 175 -4.94 -13.72 -5.11
C THR A 175 -5.63 -14.72 -6.05
N GLN A 176 -6.19 -15.82 -5.53
CA GLN A 176 -6.93 -16.80 -6.32
C GLN A 176 -8.37 -16.38 -6.65
N ALA A 177 -8.94 -15.45 -5.88
CA ALA A 177 -10.33 -15.01 -6.04
C ALA A 177 -10.50 -13.86 -7.04
N ALA A 178 -9.41 -13.22 -7.47
CA ALA A 178 -9.41 -12.05 -8.34
C ALA A 178 -9.41 -12.37 -9.83
#